data_AF-A0A5E7E4T3-F1
#
_entry.id   AF-A0A5E7E4T3-F1
#
_cell.length_a   1.000
_cell.length_b   1.000
_cell.length_c   1.000
_cell.angle_alpha   90.00
_cell.angle_beta   90.00
_cell.angle_gamma   90.00
#
_symmetry.space_group_name_H-M   'P 1'
#
loop_
_entity.id
_entity.type
_entity.pdbx_description
1 polymer ?
#
loop_
_entity_poly.entity_id
_entity_poly.type
_entity_poly.pdbx_seq_one_letter_code
_entity_poly.pdbx_strand_id
1 'polypeptide(L)' 'MKPRVRTTTGAKVTITLELSNLGSWGPDCTTGQVHDQARESAIGRLNRLFKDQLESVKIIGPVKVEAVITDLERR' A
#
# COMPACT_ATOMS: atom_id res chain seq x y z
N MET A 1 -18.61 -46.34 -10.13
CA MET A 1 -17.77 -45.39 -9.36
C MET A 1 -18.58 -44.13 -9.10
N LYS A 2 -18.77 -43.72 -7.83
CA LYS A 2 -19.44 -42.44 -7.53
C LYS A 2 -18.50 -41.28 -7.91
N PRO A 3 -18.98 -40.22 -8.58
CA PRO A 3 -18.14 -39.07 -8.90
C PRO A 3 -17.68 -38.42 -7.59
N ARG A 4 -16.37 -38.35 -7.38
CA ARG A 4 -15.77 -37.54 -6.31
C ARG A 4 -16.01 -36.08 -6.68
N VAL A 5 -17.00 -35.44 -6.06
CA VAL A 5 -17.21 -34.00 -6.15
C VAL A 5 -15.99 -33.32 -5.54
N ARG A 6 -15.21 -32.59 -6.34
CA ARG A 6 -14.11 -31.78 -5.85
C ARG A 6 -14.68 -30.48 -5.29
N THR A 7 -14.91 -30.42 -3.99
CA THR A 7 -15.36 -29.19 -3.34
C THR A 7 -14.15 -28.25 -3.19
N THR A 8 -14.17 -27.13 -3.91
CA THR A 8 -13.19 -26.05 -3.73
C THR A 8 -13.87 -24.92 -2.95
N THR A 9 -13.40 -24.66 -1.74
CA THR A 9 -13.87 -23.56 -0.88
C THR A 9 -12.82 -22.45 -0.90
N GLY A 10 -13.23 -21.23 -1.27
CA GLY A 10 -12.36 -20.05 -1.28
C GLY A 10 -12.93 -18.96 -0.37
N ALA A 11 -12.04 -18.17 0.24
CA ALA A 11 -12.40 -17.00 1.03
C ALA A 11 -11.62 -15.78 0.52
N LYS A 12 -12.27 -14.62 0.48
CA LYS A 12 -11.64 -13.34 0.15
C LYS A 12 -11.67 -12.45 1.38
N VAL A 13 -10.50 -11.94 1.76
CA VAL A 13 -10.34 -11.03 2.90
C VAL A 13 -9.81 -9.70 2.38
N THR A 14 -10.35 -8.60 2.92
CA THR A 14 -9.85 -7.25 2.68
C THR A 14 -9.26 -6.74 3.97
N ILE A 15 -8.05 -6.16 3.90
CA ILE A 15 -7.36 -5.57 5.04
C ILE A 15 -6.99 -4.12 4.74
N THR A 16 -6.99 -3.27 5.77
CA THR A 16 -6.48 -1.90 5.71
C THR A 16 -5.10 -1.88 6.34
N LEU A 17 -4.14 -1.21 5.70
CA LEU A 17 -2.75 -1.16 6.12
C LEU A 17 -2.32 0.30 6.29
N GLU A 18 -1.69 0.61 7.42
CA GLU A 18 -1.01 1.89 7.65
C GLU A 18 0.47 1.75 7.26
N LEU A 19 1.00 2.76 6.56
CA LEU A 19 2.40 2.81 6.16
C LEU A 19 3.02 4.14 6.62
N SER A 20 3.96 4.06 7.55
CA SER A 20 4.72 5.22 8.03
C SER A 20 6.10 5.27 7.37
N ASN A 21 6.74 6.45 7.40
CA ASN A 21 8.09 6.68 6.88
C ASN A 21 8.22 6.36 5.37
N LEU A 22 7.34 6.93 4.55
CA LEU A 22 7.29 6.73 3.09
C LEU A 22 8.32 7.57 2.32
N GLY A 23 8.98 8.51 2.98
CA GLY A 23 10.01 9.35 2.40
C GLY A 23 10.44 10.47 3.34
N SER A 24 11.39 11.26 2.86
CA SER A 24 11.79 12.52 3.46
C SER A 24 11.69 13.59 2.38
N TRP A 25 10.97 14.67 2.67
CA TRP A 25 10.71 15.73 1.71
C TRP A 25 11.33 17.03 2.20
N GLY A 26 11.98 17.72 1.26
CA GLY A 26 12.58 19.02 1.53
C GLY A 26 11.51 20.12 1.73
N PRO A 27 11.89 21.26 2.32
CA PRO A 27 10.97 22.36 2.60
C PRO A 27 10.33 22.96 1.34
N ASP A 28 10.96 22.78 0.18
CA ASP A 28 10.47 23.32 -1.10
C ASP A 28 9.46 22.40 -1.81
N CYS A 29 9.16 21.22 -1.26
CA CYS A 29 8.15 20.33 -1.83
C CYS A 29 6.75 20.88 -1.55
N THR A 30 5.96 21.05 -2.62
CA THR A 30 4.53 21.37 -2.47
C THR A 30 3.77 20.21 -1.85
N THR A 31 2.66 20.49 -1.16
CA THR A 31 1.79 19.44 -0.58
C THR A 31 1.33 18.42 -1.62
N GLY A 32 1.04 18.85 -2.85
CA GLY A 32 0.67 17.96 -3.94
C GLY A 32 1.81 17.01 -4.33
N GLN A 33 3.04 17.52 -4.43
CA GLN A 33 4.21 16.68 -4.67
C GLN A 33 4.46 15.68 -3.55
N VAL A 34 4.34 16.09 -2.28
CA VAL A 34 4.49 15.19 -1.13
C VAL A 34 3.43 14.10 -1.17
N HIS A 35 2.17 14.45 -1.44
CA HIS A 35 1.08 13.49 -1.56
C HIS A 35 1.35 12.45 -2.66
N ASP A 36 1.72 12.90 -3.86
CA ASP A 36 1.96 12.00 -5.00
C ASP A 36 3.19 11.11 -4.76
N GLN A 37 4.27 11.68 -4.23
CA GLN A 37 5.47 10.91 -3.90
C GLN A 37 5.22 9.91 -2.77
N ALA A 38 4.48 10.29 -1.72
CA ALA A 38 4.11 9.38 -0.65
C ALA A 38 3.27 8.20 -1.19
N ARG A 39 2.33 8.47 -2.10
CA ARG A 39 1.53 7.44 -2.77
C ARG A 39 2.40 6.47 -3.58
N GLU A 40 3.31 6.98 -4.41
CA GLU A 40 4.22 6.15 -5.21
C GLU A 40 5.15 5.30 -4.32
N SER A 41 5.71 5.89 -3.26
CA SER A 41 6.50 5.17 -2.26
C SER A 41 5.71 4.06 -1.57
N ALA A 42 4.45 4.31 -1.22
CA ALA A 42 3.56 3.31 -0.61
C ALA A 42 3.33 2.13 -1.56
N ILE A 43 2.99 2.41 -2.82
CA ILE A 43 2.83 1.37 -3.86
C ILE A 43 4.12 0.57 -4.01
N GLY A 44 5.26 1.24 -4.13
CA GLY A 44 6.56 0.58 -4.27
C GLY A 44 6.94 -0.27 -3.06
N ARG A 45 6.55 0.12 -1.84
CA ARG A 45 6.78 -0.67 -0.61
C ARG A 45 5.85 -1.88 -0.54
N LEU A 46 4.58 -1.72 -0.88
CA LEU A 46 3.61 -2.82 -0.91
C LEU A 46 3.98 -3.85 -1.98
N ASN A 47 4.37 -3.40 -3.18
CA ASN A 47 4.84 -4.29 -4.24
C ASN A 47 6.07 -5.10 -3.80
N ARG A 48 7.00 -4.49 -3.07
CA ARG A 48 8.15 -5.20 -2.48
C ARG A 48 7.74 -6.19 -1.39
N LEU A 49 6.81 -5.81 -0.50
CA LEU A 49 6.31 -6.67 0.57
C LEU A 49 5.62 -7.92 0.02
N PHE A 50 4.91 -7.79 -1.10
CA PHE A 50 4.14 -8.88 -1.73
C PHE A 50 4.79 -9.47 -2.98
N LYS A 51 6.09 -9.22 -3.22
CA LYS A 51 6.77 -9.60 -4.48
C LYS A 51 6.64 -11.11 -4.79
N ASP A 52 6.66 -11.96 -3.77
CA ASP A 52 6.62 -13.42 -3.89
C ASP A 52 5.19 -13.98 -3.82
N GLN A 53 4.17 -13.10 -3.75
CA GLN A 53 2.76 -13.44 -3.57
C GLN A 53 1.88 -12.79 -4.65
N LEU A 54 2.45 -12.35 -5.78
CA LEU A 54 1.72 -11.61 -6.82
C LEU A 54 0.55 -12.39 -7.44
N GLU A 55 0.58 -13.72 -7.39
CA GLU A 55 -0.52 -14.57 -7.89
C GLU A 55 -1.73 -14.59 -6.94
N SER A 56 -1.53 -14.31 -5.65
CA SER A 56 -2.55 -14.41 -4.61
C SER A 56 -2.92 -13.07 -3.98
N VAL A 57 -2.05 -12.05 -4.09
CA VAL A 57 -2.22 -10.73 -3.49
C VAL A 57 -2.24 -9.65 -4.57
N LYS A 58 -3.29 -8.83 -4.56
CA LYS A 58 -3.38 -7.62 -5.38
C LYS A 58 -3.92 -6.46 -4.56
N ILE A 59 -3.45 -5.25 -4.85
CA ILE A 59 -4.03 -4.02 -4.29
C ILE A 59 -5.36 -3.76 -5.00
N ILE A 60 -6.48 -3.88 -4.29
CA ILE A 60 -7.83 -3.82 -4.90
C ILE A 60 -8.50 -2.44 -4.73
N GLY A 61 -7.93 -1.57 -3.89
CA GLY A 61 -8.49 -0.24 -3.58
C GLY A 61 -7.52 0.91 -3.83
N PRO A 62 -8.01 2.17 -3.81
CA PRO A 62 -7.15 3.34 -3.96
C PRO A 62 -6.23 3.48 -2.75
N VAL A 63 -4.94 3.67 -2.99
CA VAL A 63 -3.99 4.10 -1.95
C VAL A 63 -4.32 5.55 -1.61
N LYS A 64 -4.87 5.78 -0.41
CA LYS A 64 -5.22 7.10 0.09
C LYS A 64 -4.15 7.54 1.10
N VAL A 65 -3.65 8.76 0.94
CA VAL A 65 -2.83 9.42 1.97
C VAL A 65 -3.80 10.17 2.88
N GLU A 66 -3.90 9.76 4.14
CA GLU A 66 -4.86 10.35 5.09
C GLU A 66 -4.36 11.67 5.69
N ALA A 67 -3.06 11.79 5.95
CA ALA A 67 -2.45 13.01 6.47
C ALA A 67 -1.00 13.15 5.98
N VAL A 68 -0.59 14.39 5.73
CA VAL A 68 0.81 14.78 5.54
C VAL A 68 1.18 15.70 6.70
N ILE A 69 2.18 15.30 7.48
CA ILE A 69 2.67 16.06 8.63
C ILE A 69 4.06 16.58 8.26
N THR A 70 4.29 17.88 8.44
CA THR A 70 5.56 18.53 8.15
C THR A 70 6.05 19.22 9.42
N ASP A 71 7.12 18.68 9.99
CA ASP A 71 7.78 19.25 11.16
C ASP A 71 8.93 20.15 10.70
N LEU A 72 8.91 21.40 11.17
CA LEU A 72 9.96 22.39 10.92
C LEU A 72 10.77 22.59 12.20
N GLU A 73 11.94 21.96 12.29
CA GLU A 73 12.91 22.29 13.34
C GLU A 73 13.71 23.53 12.95
N ARG A 74 13.54 24.63 13.71
CA ARG A 74 14.47 25.77 13.70
C ARG A 74 15.55 25.53 14.74
N ARG A 75 16.81 25.55 14.29
CA ARG A 75 17.99 25.54 15.16
C ARG A 75 18.45 26.95 15.48
#